data_AF-A0A957THU3-F1
#
_entry.id   AF-A0A957THU3-F1
#
_cell.length_a   1.000
_cell.length_b   1.000
_cell.length_c   1.000
_cell.angle_alpha   90.00
_cell.angle_beta   90.00
_cell.angle_gamma   90.00
#
_symmetry.space_group_name_H-M   'P 1'
#
loop_
_entity.id
_entity.type
_entity.pdbx_description
1 polymer ?
#
loop_
_entity_poly.entity_id
_entity_poly.type
_entity_poly.pdbx_seq_one_letter_code
_entity_poly.pdbx_strand_id
1 'polypeptide(L)'
;AWFTGTVNDDEANFERFAGVMDDAFTIIGPDGLLTELASLVDRLQRAHANYADLRIWTENHRLLRQHGDWLLCTYEEWQETPPATTVRLS
;
A
#
# COMPACT_ATOMS: atom_id res chain seq x y z
N ALA A 1 9.50 4.33 4.35
CA ALA A 1 10.85 3.86 3.99
C ALA A 1 11.10 3.96 2.48
N TRP A 2 10.26 3.35 1.63
CA TRP A 2 10.34 3.54 0.16
C TRP A 2 10.04 4.99 -0.27
N PHE A 3 8.86 5.51 0.07
CA PHE A 3 8.43 6.88 -0.27
C PHE A 3 9.34 7.99 0.27
N THR A 4 10.01 7.73 1.38
CA THR A 4 10.95 8.64 2.04
C THR A 4 12.38 8.51 1.48
N GLY A 5 12.64 7.54 0.59
CA GLY A 5 13.98 7.25 0.06
C GLY A 5 14.94 6.62 1.07
N THR A 6 14.44 6.16 2.21
CA THR A 6 15.25 5.50 3.26
C THR A 6 15.73 4.11 2.84
N VAL A 7 14.94 3.43 2.01
CA VAL A 7 15.35 2.19 1.34
C VAL A 7 15.91 2.58 -0.03
N ASN A 8 17.04 1.96 -0.41
CA ASN A 8 17.66 2.22 -1.71
C ASN A 8 16.73 1.80 -2.85
N ASP A 9 16.76 2.59 -3.92
CA ASP A 9 16.11 2.23 -5.19
C ASP A 9 16.95 1.18 -5.91
N ASP A 10 16.80 -0.08 -5.47
CA ASP A 10 17.37 -1.24 -6.12
C ASP A 10 16.27 -2.27 -6.42
N GLU A 11 16.48 -3.04 -7.49
CA GLU A 11 15.50 -4.00 -8.00
C GLU A 11 15.12 -5.03 -6.92
N ALA A 12 16.10 -5.52 -6.15
CA ALA A 12 15.86 -6.52 -5.11
C ALA A 12 14.93 -6.00 -3.99
N ASN A 13 15.03 -4.73 -3.62
CA ASN A 13 14.14 -4.11 -2.64
C ASN A 13 12.71 -3.99 -3.17
N PHE A 14 12.55 -3.67 -4.46
CA PHE A 14 11.23 -3.53 -5.07
C PHE A 14 10.59 -4.90 -5.40
N GLU A 15 11.37 -5.88 -5.87
CA GLU A 15 10.92 -7.24 -6.16
C GLU A 15 10.26 -7.90 -4.95
N ARG A 16 10.70 -7.60 -3.72
CA ARG A 16 10.04 -8.09 -2.50
C ARG A 16 8.59 -7.66 -2.36
N PHE A 17 8.22 -6.49 -2.91
CA PHE A 17 6.85 -6.03 -2.96
C PHE A 17 6.08 -6.71 -4.11
N ALA A 18 6.66 -6.76 -5.31
CA ALA A 18 5.98 -7.33 -6.48
C ALA A 18 5.78 -8.85 -6.36
N GLY A 19 6.75 -9.57 -5.77
CA GLY A 19 6.77 -11.04 -5.72
C GLY A 19 5.78 -11.68 -4.74
N VAL A 20 5.03 -10.90 -3.95
CA VAL A 20 3.95 -11.42 -3.08
C VAL A 20 2.56 -11.22 -3.66
N MET A 21 2.45 -10.56 -4.82
CA MET A 21 1.18 -10.28 -5.48
C MET A 21 0.91 -11.33 -6.57
N ASP A 22 -0.37 -11.66 -6.75
CA ASP A 22 -0.82 -12.46 -7.90
C ASP A 22 -0.78 -11.62 -9.18
N ASP A 23 -0.46 -12.21 -10.34
CA ASP A 23 -0.38 -11.50 -11.62
C ASP A 23 -1.70 -10.80 -12.00
N ALA A 24 -2.84 -11.34 -11.55
CA ALA A 24 -4.17 -10.77 -11.75
C ALA A 24 -4.63 -9.85 -10.60
N PHE A 25 -3.72 -9.43 -9.71
CA PHE A 25 -4.07 -8.56 -8.59
C PHE A 25 -4.69 -7.23 -9.05
N THR A 26 -5.79 -6.87 -8.39
CA THR A 26 -6.49 -5.60 -8.58
C THR A 26 -6.80 -4.97 -7.23
N ILE A 27 -6.68 -3.65 -7.14
CA ILE A 27 -7.09 -2.86 -5.97
C ILE A 27 -8.15 -1.83 -6.38
N ILE A 28 -9.16 -1.64 -5.53
CA ILE A 28 -10.13 -0.55 -5.68
C ILE A 28 -9.69 0.58 -4.74
N GLY A 29 -9.37 1.74 -5.32
CA GLY A 29 -8.93 2.91 -4.57
C GLY A 29 -10.08 3.60 -3.82
N PRO A 30 -9.76 4.56 -2.93
CA PRO A 30 -10.75 5.37 -2.22
C PRO A 30 -11.64 6.22 -3.14
N ASP A 31 -11.18 6.49 -4.36
CA ASP A 31 -11.91 7.15 -5.44
C ASP A 31 -12.88 6.21 -6.18
N GLY A 32 -12.92 4.92 -5.80
CA GLY A 32 -13.71 3.89 -6.45
C GLY A 32 -13.11 3.36 -7.75
N LEU A 33 -11.88 3.76 -8.10
CA LEU A 33 -11.23 3.31 -9.33
C LEU A 33 -10.51 1.97 -9.12
N LEU A 34 -10.69 1.07 -10.09
CA LEU A 34 -9.95 -0.19 -10.16
C LEU A 34 -8.56 0.08 -10.75
N THR A 35 -7.52 -0.39 -10.08
CA THR A 35 -6.13 -0.33 -10.52
C THR A 35 -5.55 -1.74 -10.58
N GLU A 36 -5.00 -2.10 -11.74
CA GLU A 36 -4.30 -3.37 -11.96
C GLU A 36 -2.86 -3.32 -11.42
N LEU A 37 -2.29 -4.49 -11.12
CA LEU A 37 -0.94 -4.62 -10.56
C LEU A 37 0.14 -3.86 -11.35
N ALA A 38 0.16 -3.98 -12.68
CA ALA A 38 1.18 -3.32 -13.49
C ALA A 38 1.16 -1.79 -13.33
N SER A 39 -0.03 -1.20 -13.30
CA SER A 39 -0.21 0.25 -13.08
C SER A 39 0.15 0.65 -11.65
N LEU A 40 -0.16 -0.20 -10.66
CA LEU A 40 0.20 0.03 -9.27
C LEU A 40 1.72 0.00 -9.06
N VAL A 41 2.40 -0.99 -9.65
CA VAL A 41 3.86 -1.16 -9.59
C VAL A 41 4.57 0.05 -10.18
N ASP A 42 4.21 0.44 -11.40
CA ASP A 42 4.80 1.60 -12.09
C ASP A 42 4.61 2.90 -11.29
N ARG A 43 3.43 3.09 -10.67
CA ARG A 43 3.20 4.22 -9.74
C ARG A 43 4.07 4.15 -8.49
N LEU A 44 4.22 2.99 -7.87
CA LEU A 44 5.01 2.83 -6.65
C LEU A 44 6.49 3.04 -6.90
N GLN A 45 7.02 2.53 -8.02
CA GLN A 45 8.40 2.78 -8.45
C GLN A 45 8.65 4.29 -8.58
N ARG A 46 7.78 5.00 -9.32
CA ARG A 46 7.87 6.45 -9.47
C ARG A 46 7.71 7.24 -8.17
N ALA A 47 7.19 6.64 -7.11
CA ALA A 47 6.97 7.33 -5.83
C ALA A 47 8.16 7.25 -4.87
N HIS A 48 9.25 6.56 -5.24
CA HIS A 48 10.49 6.51 -4.46
C HIS A 48 11.00 7.93 -4.16
N ALA A 49 11.40 8.16 -2.91
CA ALA A 49 11.95 9.43 -2.41
C ALA A 49 11.13 10.72 -2.65
N ASN A 50 9.86 10.61 -3.06
CA ASN A 50 9.02 11.78 -3.37
C ASN A 50 8.25 12.35 -2.16
N TYR A 51 8.30 11.69 -1.00
CA TYR A 51 7.55 12.10 0.19
C TYR A 51 8.43 12.03 1.44
N ALA A 52 9.25 13.07 1.65
CA ALA A 52 10.29 13.11 2.68
C ALA A 52 9.77 12.85 4.11
N ASP A 53 8.61 13.42 4.45
CA ASP A 53 8.05 13.38 5.82
C ASP A 53 6.84 12.44 5.94
N LEU A 54 6.60 11.59 4.94
CA LEU A 54 5.45 10.69 4.95
C LEU A 54 5.69 9.48 5.84
N ARG A 55 4.76 9.26 6.77
CA ARG A 55 4.64 8.03 7.53
C ARG A 55 3.29 7.38 7.27
N ILE A 56 3.30 6.11 6.92
CA ILE A 56 2.11 5.28 6.72
C ILE A 56 2.21 4.08 7.66
N TRP A 57 1.11 3.74 8.34
CA TRP A 57 1.03 2.54 9.15
C TRP A 57 -0.41 2.03 9.22
N THR A 58 -0.59 0.80 9.67
CA THR A 58 -1.92 0.20 9.82
C THR A 58 -2.16 -0.25 11.25
N GLU A 59 -3.39 -0.06 11.73
CA GLU A 59 -3.83 -0.46 13.07
C GLU A 59 -5.21 -1.13 13.02
N ASN A 60 -5.65 -1.67 14.16
CA ASN A 60 -7.01 -2.16 14.36
C ASN A 60 -7.48 -3.21 13.33
N HIS A 61 -6.57 -4.06 12.86
CA HIS A 61 -6.85 -5.18 11.96
C HIS A 61 -7.91 -6.13 12.56
N ARG A 62 -8.98 -6.39 11.82
CA ARG A 62 -10.04 -7.31 12.21
C ARG A 62 -10.41 -8.21 11.03
N LEU A 63 -10.35 -9.52 11.23
CA LEU A 63 -10.94 -10.49 10.32
C LEU A 63 -12.46 -10.53 10.56
N LEU A 64 -13.25 -10.14 9.58
CA LEU A 64 -14.71 -10.13 9.65
C LEU A 64 -15.31 -11.47 9.21
N ARG A 65 -14.74 -12.06 8.14
CA ARG A 65 -15.16 -13.34 7.56
C ARG A 65 -13.98 -14.04 6.89
N GLN A 66 -14.02 -15.36 6.94
CA GLN A 66 -13.20 -16.23 6.11
C GLN A 66 -14.12 -17.20 5.38
N HIS A 67 -13.89 -17.41 4.08
CA HIS A 67 -14.64 -18.36 3.27
C HIS A 67 -13.75 -18.99 2.21
N GLY A 68 -13.39 -20.26 2.39
CA GLY A 68 -12.36 -20.89 1.56
C GLY A 68 -11.06 -20.10 1.64
N ASP A 69 -10.56 -19.69 0.48
CA ASP A 69 -9.32 -18.90 0.34
C ASP A 69 -9.56 -17.38 0.41
N TRP A 70 -10.80 -16.94 0.67
CA TRP A 70 -11.15 -15.53 0.79
C TRP A 70 -11.14 -15.08 2.24
N LEU A 71 -10.51 -13.91 2.48
CA LEU A 71 -10.55 -13.20 3.75
C LEU A 71 -11.20 -11.84 3.53
N LEU A 72 -12.19 -11.52 4.35
CA LEU A 72 -12.71 -10.16 4.48
C LEU A 72 -12.18 -9.58 5.78
N CYS A 73 -11.34 -8.58 5.66
CA CYS A 73 -10.72 -7.89 6.78
C CYS A 73 -11.04 -6.40 6.73
N THR A 74 -10.99 -5.75 7.88
CA THR A 74 -10.94 -4.29 7.98
C THR A 74 -9.69 -3.86 8.73
N TYR A 75 -9.16 -2.71 8.40
CA TYR A 75 -8.06 -2.09 9.13
C TYR A 75 -8.16 -0.56 9.04
N GLU A 76 -7.44 0.12 9.92
CA GLU A 76 -7.24 1.56 9.80
C GLU A 76 -5.92 1.82 9.10
N GLU A 77 -5.94 2.54 7.99
CA GLU A 77 -4.74 3.09 7.37
C GLU A 77 -4.52 4.50 7.90
N TRP A 78 -3.42 4.69 8.59
CA TRP A 78 -3.00 5.96 9.14
C TRP A 78 -1.91 6.55 8.27
N GLN A 79 -2.04 7.83 7.97
CA GLN A 79 -1.04 8.60 7.24
C GLN A 79 -0.73 9.88 8.00
N GLU A 80 0.55 10.16 8.19
CA GLU A 80 1.05 11.39 8.77
C GLU A 80 1.93 12.09 7.73
N THR A 81 1.60 13.35 7.49
CA THR A 81 2.39 14.30 6.70
C THR A 81 2.21 15.65 7.37
N PRO A 82 3.25 16.19 8.03
CA PRO A 82 3.12 17.40 8.82
C PRO A 82 2.43 18.54 8.06
N PRO A 83 1.49 19.26 8.70
CA PRO A 83 1.11 19.18 10.12
C PRO A 83 -0.06 18.23 10.42
N ALA A 84 -0.47 17.38 9.47
CA ALA A 84 -1.71 16.63 9.56
C ALA A 84 -1.46 15.12 9.73
N THR A 85 -2.35 14.50 10.52
CA THR A 85 -2.52 13.06 10.60
C THR A 85 -3.94 12.72 10.17
N THR A 86 -4.09 11.80 9.24
CA THR A 86 -5.37 11.35 8.70
C THR A 86 -5.51 9.84 8.86
N VAL A 87 -6.75 9.38 9.01
CA VAL A 87 -7.09 7.96 9.09
C VAL A 87 -8.18 7.62 8.08
N ARG A 88 -8.06 6.46 7.45
CA ARG A 88 -9.09 5.87 6.60
C ARG A 88 -9.39 4.45 7.07
N LEU A 89 -10.66 4.14 7.28
CA LEU A 89 -11.11 2.76 7.42
C LEU A 89 -11.08 2.09 6.04
N SER A 90 -10.35 0.98 5.94
CA SER A 90 -10.21 0.18 4.72
C SER A 90 -10.69 -1.24 4.97
#